data_AF-A0A1G3KPS4-F1
#
_entry.id   AF-A0A1G3KPS4-F1
#
_cell.length_a   1.000
_cell.length_b   1.000
_cell.length_c   1.000
_cell.angle_alpha   90.00
_cell.angle_beta   90.00
_cell.angle_gamma   90.00
#
_symmetry.space_group_name_H-M   'P 1'
#
loop_
_entity.id
_entity.type
_entity.pdbx_description
1 polymer ?
#
loop_
_entity_poly.entity_id
_entity_poly.type
_entity_poly.pdbx_seq_one_letter_code
_entity_poly.pdbx_strand_id
1 'polypeptide(L)'
;MSEENDRYPDWLRKQRGFRYRGHDQIPSGSGPWMNRTRITRRYADALVAAGQPVTIDVVREMLRYLDRGYSLKPDQIGFALRSRYADDTITKYTNATAVVIDGERHRGIRAAAEALGVSPQTIINRIESADLKWERWRREN
;
A
#
# COMPACT_ATOMS: atom_id res chain seq x y z
N MET A 1 -26.83 9.07 -4.18
CA MET A 1 -25.57 9.44 -3.51
C MET A 1 -25.16 8.39 -2.46
N SER A 2 -25.44 7.09 -2.66
CA SER A 2 -25.65 6.20 -1.49
C SER A 2 -24.82 4.90 -1.47
N GLU A 3 -24.04 4.54 -2.49
CA GLU A 3 -23.25 3.30 -2.45
C GLU A 3 -21.79 3.53 -2.00
N GLU A 4 -21.20 4.68 -2.33
CA GLU A 4 -19.79 4.97 -2.05
C GLU A 4 -19.50 5.17 -0.54
N ASN A 5 -20.52 5.54 0.24
CA ASN A 5 -20.39 5.77 1.68
C ASN A 5 -20.39 4.45 2.48
N ASP A 6 -20.96 3.35 1.98
CA ASP A 6 -20.99 2.09 2.73
C ASP A 6 -19.72 1.26 2.57
N ARG A 7 -18.83 1.65 1.64
CA ARG A 7 -17.51 1.04 1.44
C ARG A 7 -16.56 1.24 2.63
N TYR A 8 -16.78 2.27 3.45
CA TYR A 8 -15.85 2.69 4.50
C TYR A 8 -16.44 2.51 5.91
N PRO A 9 -15.64 2.10 6.90
CA PRO A 9 -16.09 2.02 8.29
C PRO A 9 -16.64 3.36 8.81
N ASP A 10 -17.62 3.31 9.72
CA ASP A 10 -18.25 4.49 10.30
C ASP A 10 -17.27 5.52 10.87
N TRP A 11 -16.23 5.04 11.56
CA TRP A 11 -15.22 5.91 12.15
C TRP A 11 -14.42 6.67 11.08
N LEU A 12 -14.29 6.13 9.88
CA LEU A 12 -13.60 6.75 8.75
C LEU A 12 -14.52 7.73 8.02
N ARG A 13 -15.80 7.37 7.84
CA ARG A 13 -16.83 8.29 7.31
C ARG A 13 -16.90 9.58 8.11
N LYS A 14 -16.90 9.45 9.44
CA LYS A 14 -16.91 10.57 10.37
C LYS A 14 -15.69 11.48 10.22
N GLN A 15 -14.62 11.07 9.56
CA GLN A 15 -13.39 11.86 9.39
C GLN A 15 -13.36 12.67 8.08
N ARG A 16 -14.33 12.51 7.18
CA ARG A 16 -14.37 13.14 5.85
C ARG A 16 -14.62 14.65 5.92
N GLY A 17 -13.99 15.41 5.03
CA GLY A 17 -14.22 16.85 4.85
C GLY A 17 -13.58 17.77 5.91
N PHE A 18 -12.98 17.21 6.97
CA PHE A 18 -12.34 18.03 8.01
C PHE A 18 -11.01 18.64 7.56
N ARG A 19 -11.08 19.89 7.09
CA ARG A 19 -9.90 20.71 6.82
C ARG A 19 -9.39 21.30 8.14
N TYR A 20 -8.07 21.28 8.33
CA TYR A 20 -7.42 21.80 9.54
C TYR A 20 -7.53 23.33 9.54
N ARG A 21 -8.65 23.88 9.99
CA ARG A 21 -8.83 25.30 10.34
C ARG A 21 -9.30 25.35 11.80
N GLY A 22 -8.38 25.08 12.71
CA GLY A 22 -8.62 25.16 14.15
C GLY A 22 -9.24 23.89 14.76
N HIS A 23 -8.93 23.66 16.03
CA HIS A 23 -9.47 22.58 16.85
C HIS A 23 -11.00 22.72 17.05
N ASP A 24 -11.55 23.91 16.79
CA ASP A 24 -12.93 24.30 17.07
C ASP A 24 -13.95 23.86 16.00
N GLN A 25 -13.51 23.30 14.87
CA GLN A 25 -14.39 22.87 13.77
C GLN A 25 -14.63 21.35 13.72
N ILE A 26 -14.23 20.60 14.75
CA ILE A 26 -14.48 19.15 14.83
C ILE A 26 -15.87 18.93 15.45
N PRO A 27 -16.86 18.40 14.71
CA PRO A 27 -18.19 18.11 15.24
C PRO A 27 -18.13 17.14 16.42
N SER A 28 -18.94 17.39 17.45
CA SER A 28 -19.07 16.49 18.60
C SER A 28 -19.47 15.08 18.15
N GLY A 29 -18.78 14.05 18.64
CA GLY A 29 -19.05 12.64 18.29
C GLY A 29 -18.25 12.09 17.10
N SER A 30 -17.41 12.91 16.46
CA SER A 30 -16.52 12.50 15.35
C SER A 30 -15.29 11.70 15.80
N GLY A 31 -15.09 11.56 17.11
CA GLY A 31 -13.83 11.09 17.70
C GLY A 31 -12.69 12.11 17.53
N PRO A 32 -11.49 11.82 18.05
CA PRO A 32 -10.34 12.71 17.86
C PRO A 32 -9.98 12.83 16.38
N TRP A 33 -9.66 14.03 15.93
CA TRP A 33 -9.10 14.27 14.60
C TRP A 33 -7.85 13.42 14.39
N MET A 34 -7.80 12.68 13.29
CA MET A 34 -6.63 11.86 12.96
C MET A 34 -5.80 12.54 11.90
N ASN A 35 -4.48 12.60 12.12
CA ASN A 35 -3.54 12.96 11.07
C ASN A 35 -3.43 11.85 10.02
N ARG A 36 -2.86 12.18 8.87
CA ARG A 36 -2.64 11.26 7.74
C ARG A 36 -2.00 9.94 8.17
N THR A 37 -0.96 10.00 9.00
CA THR A 37 -0.26 8.80 9.46
C THR A 37 -1.18 7.91 10.28
N ARG A 38 -1.86 8.46 11.29
CA ARG A 38 -2.75 7.70 12.18
C ARG A 38 -3.94 7.11 11.43
N ILE A 39 -4.56 7.87 10.53
CA ILE A 39 -5.72 7.38 9.75
C ILE A 39 -5.31 6.30 8.75
N THR A 40 -4.16 6.46 8.07
CA THR A 40 -3.60 5.44 7.17
C THR A 40 -3.34 4.14 7.92
N ARG A 41 -2.69 4.24 9.08
CA ARG A 41 -2.38 3.10 9.95
C ARG A 41 -3.63 2.38 10.43
N ARG A 42 -4.60 3.13 10.97
CA ARG A 42 -5.85 2.55 11.48
C ARG A 42 -6.69 1.90 10.38
N TYR A 43 -6.72 2.51 9.18
CA TYR A 43 -7.42 1.92 8.04
C TYR A 43 -6.74 0.63 7.56
N ALA A 44 -5.40 0.62 7.53
CA ALA A 44 -4.64 -0.56 7.20
C ALA A 44 -4.90 -1.72 8.17
N ASP A 45 -5.00 -1.47 9.48
CA ASP A 45 -5.40 -2.51 10.45
C ASP A 45 -6.80 -3.06 10.17
N ALA A 46 -7.74 -2.19 9.82
CA ALA A 46 -9.12 -2.60 9.52
C ALA A 46 -9.18 -3.49 8.27
N LEU A 47 -8.38 -3.19 7.25
CA LEU A 47 -8.26 -4.04 6.06
C LEU A 47 -7.66 -5.40 6.40
N VAL A 48 -6.57 -5.44 7.19
CA VAL A 48 -5.95 -6.69 7.65
C VAL A 48 -6.95 -7.54 8.45
N ALA A 49 -7.69 -6.93 9.38
CA ALA A 49 -8.72 -7.61 10.17
C ALA A 49 -9.86 -8.17 9.30
N ALA A 50 -10.15 -7.53 8.17
CA ALA A 50 -11.13 -7.99 7.19
C ALA A 50 -10.56 -9.00 6.17
N GLY A 51 -9.28 -9.39 6.29
CA GLY A 51 -8.61 -10.27 5.33
C GLY A 51 -8.38 -9.64 3.95
N GLN A 52 -8.42 -8.30 3.86
CA GLN A 52 -8.26 -7.56 2.61
C GLN A 52 -6.80 -7.11 2.40
N PRO A 53 -6.32 -7.09 1.14
CA PRO A 53 -4.97 -6.66 0.84
C PRO A 53 -4.79 -5.16 1.09
N VAL A 54 -3.71 -4.79 1.79
CA VAL A 54 -3.35 -3.38 2.00
C VAL A 54 -2.37 -2.91 0.94
N THR A 55 -2.90 -2.37 -0.15
CA THR A 55 -2.08 -1.77 -1.23
C THR A 55 -2.01 -0.25 -1.10
N ILE A 56 -0.98 0.36 -1.73
CA ILE A 56 -0.85 1.82 -1.79
C ILE A 56 -2.08 2.44 -2.46
N ASP A 57 -2.63 1.81 -3.49
CA ASP A 57 -3.78 2.34 -4.23
C ASP A 57 -5.06 2.31 -3.39
N VAL A 58 -5.31 1.23 -2.64
CA VAL A 58 -6.44 1.15 -1.70
C VAL A 58 -6.36 2.24 -0.64
N VAL A 59 -5.17 2.49 -0.09
CA VAL A 59 -4.97 3.59 0.87
C VAL A 59 -5.12 4.95 0.19
N ARG A 60 -4.65 5.10 -1.05
CA ARG A 60 -4.79 6.35 -1.83
C ARG A 60 -6.26 6.67 -2.09
N GLU A 61 -7.09 5.69 -2.43
CA GLU A 61 -8.53 5.85 -2.57
C GLU A 61 -9.18 6.34 -1.28
N MET A 62 -8.83 5.73 -0.14
CA MET A 62 -9.31 6.19 1.16
C MET A 62 -8.90 7.64 1.46
N LEU A 63 -7.65 8.02 1.17
CA LEU A 63 -7.17 9.39 1.39
C LEU A 63 -7.87 10.41 0.47
N ARG A 64 -8.23 10.01 -0.76
CA ARG A 64 -9.07 10.83 -1.65
C ARG A 64 -10.48 10.98 -1.10
N TYR A 65 -11.10 9.88 -0.64
CA TYR A 65 -12.44 9.89 -0.06
C TYR A 65 -12.55 10.88 1.11
N LEU A 66 -11.52 10.95 1.95
CA LEU A 66 -11.50 11.87 3.09
C LEU A 66 -11.55 13.35 2.69
N ASP A 67 -11.06 13.74 1.51
CA ASP A 67 -11.01 15.12 1.01
C ASP A 67 -10.42 16.14 2.00
N ARG A 68 -9.21 15.85 2.52
CA ARG A 68 -8.53 16.69 3.53
C ARG A 68 -7.23 17.32 3.04
N GLY A 69 -6.99 17.29 1.73
CA GLY A 69 -5.74 17.77 1.13
C GLY A 69 -4.50 16.94 1.55
N TYR A 70 -4.69 15.69 1.94
CA TYR A 70 -3.56 14.81 2.24
C TYR A 70 -2.74 14.51 0.99
N SER A 71 -1.42 14.45 1.16
CA SER A 71 -0.54 13.96 0.09
C SER A 71 -0.90 12.51 -0.26
N LEU A 72 -1.10 12.30 -1.57
CA LEU A 72 -1.41 10.99 -2.17
C LEU A 72 -0.15 10.28 -2.70
N LYS A 73 1.03 10.85 -2.44
CA LYS A 73 2.29 10.32 -2.96
C LYS A 73 2.62 8.95 -2.34
N PRO A 74 3.09 7.97 -3.13
CA PRO A 74 3.40 6.63 -2.64
C PRO A 74 4.42 6.59 -1.50
N ASP A 75 5.45 7.44 -1.54
CA ASP A 75 6.50 7.53 -0.52
C ASP A 75 5.92 7.91 0.85
N GLN A 76 5.02 8.89 0.87
CA GLN A 76 4.36 9.37 2.08
C GLN A 76 3.45 8.29 2.67
N ILE A 77 2.69 7.60 1.82
CA ILE A 77 1.83 6.49 2.23
C ILE A 77 2.69 5.33 2.77
N GLY A 78 3.74 4.94 2.04
CA GLY A 78 4.68 3.91 2.46
C GLY A 78 5.39 4.24 3.77
N PHE A 79 5.72 5.51 4.00
CA PHE A 79 6.29 5.96 5.28
C PHE A 79 5.31 5.78 6.44
N ALA A 80 4.02 6.09 6.23
CA ALA A 80 3.01 5.89 7.26
C ALA A 80 2.83 4.40 7.63
N LEU A 81 2.99 3.51 6.65
CA LEU A 81 2.88 2.05 6.82
C LEU A 81 4.19 1.37 7.26
N ARG A 82 5.30 2.11 7.39
CA ARG A 82 6.64 1.55 7.67
C ARG A 82 6.69 0.54 8.82
N SER A 83 5.97 0.80 9.93
CA SER A 83 5.97 -0.13 11.07
C SER A 83 5.33 -1.47 10.74
N ARG A 84 4.23 -1.48 9.97
CA ARG A 84 3.52 -2.71 9.57
C ARG A 84 4.24 -3.53 8.50
N TYR A 85 5.15 -2.89 7.78
CA TYR A 85 6.07 -3.58 6.90
C TYR A 85 7.23 -4.22 7.67
N ALA A 86 7.57 -3.70 8.85
CA ALA A 86 8.68 -4.19 9.65
C ALA A 86 8.31 -5.40 10.52
N ASP A 87 7.03 -5.53 10.88
CA ASP A 87 6.47 -6.65 11.64
C ASP A 87 5.75 -7.69 10.75
N ASP A 88 5.90 -7.58 9.42
CA ASP A 88 5.26 -8.41 8.39
C ASP A 88 3.71 -8.49 8.48
N THR A 89 3.06 -7.62 9.25
CA THR A 89 1.58 -7.52 9.30
C THR A 89 1.00 -7.15 7.94
N ILE A 90 1.74 -6.37 7.15
CA ILE A 90 1.37 -6.01 5.79
C ILE A 90 2.51 -6.38 4.85
N THR A 91 2.18 -7.12 3.79
CA THR A 91 3.11 -7.31 2.69
C THR A 91 3.41 -5.96 2.04
N LYS A 92 4.68 -5.56 2.07
CA LYS A 92 5.11 -4.35 1.37
C LYS A 92 4.98 -4.56 -0.13
N TYR A 93 3.87 -4.13 -0.71
CA TYR A 93 3.75 -3.90 -2.13
C TYR A 93 4.58 -2.66 -2.46
N THR A 94 5.90 -2.84 -2.58
CA THR A 94 6.62 -2.04 -3.58
C THR A 94 5.88 -2.25 -4.90
N ASN A 95 5.88 -1.28 -5.81
CA ASN A 95 5.47 -1.48 -7.21
C ASN A 95 6.40 -2.51 -7.92
N ALA A 96 6.69 -3.61 -7.26
CA ALA A 96 7.49 -4.70 -7.73
C ALA A 96 6.56 -5.47 -8.64
N THR A 97 6.70 -5.18 -9.92
CA THR A 97 6.27 -6.07 -10.98
C THR A 97 6.68 -7.49 -10.57
N ALA A 98 5.70 -8.38 -10.49
CA ALA A 98 5.96 -9.79 -10.22
C ALA A 98 6.96 -10.31 -11.26
N VAL A 99 7.76 -11.30 -10.89
CA VAL A 99 8.75 -11.87 -11.78
C VAL A 99 8.55 -13.37 -11.85
N VAL A 100 8.69 -13.92 -13.05
CA VAL A 100 8.71 -15.36 -13.29
C VAL A 100 10.15 -15.76 -13.53
N ILE A 101 10.62 -16.76 -12.79
CA ILE A 101 11.97 -17.31 -12.87
C ILE A 101 11.85 -18.81 -13.05
N ASP A 102 12.31 -19.31 -14.19
CA ASP A 102 12.29 -20.74 -14.53
C ASP A 102 10.90 -21.41 -14.37
N GLY A 103 9.84 -20.62 -14.55
CA GLY A 103 8.45 -21.04 -14.40
C GLY A 103 7.86 -20.82 -13.00
N GLU A 104 8.67 -20.46 -12.01
CA GLU A 104 8.20 -20.10 -10.67
C GLU A 104 7.85 -18.62 -10.60
N ARG A 105 6.69 -18.30 -10.02
CA ARG A 105 6.21 -16.93 -9.87
C ARG A 105 6.62 -16.38 -8.51
N HIS A 106 7.37 -15.28 -8.51
CA HIS A 106 7.74 -14.54 -7.31
C HIS A 106 7.03 -13.18 -7.25
N ARG A 107 6.71 -12.74 -6.04
CA ARG A 107 6.07 -11.44 -5.74
C ARG A 107 6.86 -10.20 -6.20
N GLY A 108 8.08 -10.37 -6.71
CA GLY A 108 8.91 -9.30 -7.26
C GLY A 108 10.41 -9.61 -7.20
N ILE A 109 11.22 -8.73 -7.78
CA ILE A 109 12.69 -8.90 -7.93
C ILE A 109 13.39 -9.23 -6.60
N ARG A 110 13.04 -8.54 -5.51
CA ARG A 110 13.69 -8.79 -4.19
C ARG A 110 13.35 -10.17 -3.63
N ALA A 111 12.10 -10.59 -3.75
CA ALA A 111 11.66 -11.88 -3.24
C ALA A 111 12.26 -13.05 -4.05
N ALA A 112 12.35 -12.87 -5.37
CA ALA A 112 13.10 -13.77 -6.25
C ALA A 112 14.59 -13.85 -5.83
N ALA A 113 15.23 -12.70 -5.62
CA ALA A 113 16.62 -12.62 -5.22
C ALA A 113 16.90 -13.35 -3.89
N GLU A 114 16.01 -13.16 -2.90
CA GLU A 114 16.05 -13.86 -1.62
C GLU A 114 15.90 -15.38 -1.78
N ALA A 115 14.92 -15.84 -2.56
CA ALA A 115 14.68 -17.27 -2.80
C ALA A 115 15.87 -17.96 -3.49
N LEU A 116 16.56 -17.24 -4.38
CA LEU A 116 17.68 -17.77 -5.17
C LEU A 116 19.05 -17.50 -4.53
N GLY A 117 19.11 -16.78 -3.41
CA GLY A 117 20.37 -16.41 -2.75
C GLY A 117 21.28 -15.50 -3.59
N VAL A 118 20.71 -14.65 -4.45
CA VAL A 118 21.46 -13.76 -5.35
C VAL A 118 21.14 -12.29 -5.10
N SER A 119 21.90 -11.37 -5.72
CA SER A 119 21.59 -9.95 -5.63
C SER A 119 20.34 -9.59 -6.47
N PRO A 120 19.52 -8.60 -6.06
CA PRO A 120 18.43 -8.07 -6.88
C PRO A 120 18.89 -7.59 -8.27
N GLN A 121 20.12 -7.06 -8.38
CA GLN A 121 20.68 -6.63 -9.66
C GLN A 121 20.96 -7.81 -10.59
N THR A 122 21.32 -8.98 -10.06
CA THR A 122 21.50 -10.21 -10.84
C THR A 122 20.19 -10.63 -11.51
N ILE A 123 19.06 -10.54 -10.80
CA ILE A 123 17.74 -10.82 -11.36
C ILE A 123 17.43 -9.85 -12.52
N ILE A 124 17.67 -8.54 -12.33
CA ILE A 124 17.45 -7.51 -13.36
C ILE A 124 18.28 -7.80 -14.61
N ASN A 125 19.59 -8.03 -14.43
CA ASN A 125 20.51 -8.30 -15.53
C ASN A 125 20.12 -9.55 -16.32
N ARG A 126 19.59 -10.60 -15.66
CA ARG A 126 19.14 -11.82 -16.31
C ARG A 126 17.84 -11.60 -17.10
N ILE A 127 16.87 -10.90 -16.51
CA ILE A 127 15.61 -10.54 -17.18
C ILE A 127 15.85 -9.69 -18.44
N GLU A 128 16.81 -8.76 -18.37
CA GLU A 128 17.14 -7.85 -19.48
C GLU A 128 18.19 -8.43 -20.45
N SER A 129 18.65 -9.66 -20.21
CA SER A 129 19.66 -10.31 -21.05
C SER A 129 19.05 -10.83 -22.34
N ALA A 130 19.78 -10.67 -23.44
CA ALA A 130 19.46 -11.30 -24.73
C ALA A 130 19.95 -12.78 -24.83
N ASP A 131 20.63 -13.29 -23.80
CA ASP A 131 21.11 -14.67 -23.78
C ASP A 131 19.93 -15.64 -23.59
N LEU A 132 19.78 -16.58 -24.52
CA LEU A 132 18.68 -17.56 -24.56
C LEU A 132 18.55 -18.36 -23.27
N LYS A 133 19.63 -18.58 -22.52
CA LYS A 133 19.56 -19.32 -21.25
C LYS A 133 18.73 -18.60 -20.17
N TRP A 134 18.47 -17.30 -20.34
CA TRP A 134 17.66 -16.51 -19.42
C TRP A 134 16.26 -16.20 -19.97
N GLU A 135 15.83 -16.79 -21.09
CA GLU A 135 14.52 -16.51 -21.71
C GLU A 135 13.33 -16.77 -20.78
N ARG A 136 13.51 -17.64 -19.79
CA ARG A 136 12.49 -18.01 -18.80
C ARG A 136 12.37 -17.01 -17.65
N TRP A 137 13.23 -16.01 -17.62
CA TRP A 137 13.28 -14.98 -16.60
C TRP A 137 12.61 -13.72 -17.14
N ARG A 138 11.44 -13.35 -16.58
CA ARG A 138 10.68 -12.20 -17.08
C ARG A 138 9.89 -11.47 -16.02
N ARG A 139 9.60 -10.20 -16.27
CA ARG A 139 8.60 -9.43 -15.54
C ARG A 139 7.21 -9.85 -16.01
N GLU A 140 6.30 -10.03 -15.07
CA GLU A 140 4.89 -10.29 -15.33
C GLU A 140 4.19 -8.93 -15.52
N ASN A 141 3.73 -8.65 -16.75
CA ASN A 141 3.03 -7.42 -17.10
C ASN A 141 1.64 -7.34 -16.47
#